data_AF-A0A357AV63-F1
#
_entry.id   AF-A0A357AV63-F1
#
_cell.length_a   1.000
_cell.length_b   1.000
_cell.length_c   1.000
_cell.angle_alpha   90.00
_cell.angle_beta   90.00
_cell.angle_gamma   90.00
#
_symmetry.space_group_name_H-M   'P 1'
#
loop_
_entity.id
_entity.type
_entity.pdbx_description
1 polymer ?
#
loop_
_entity_poly.entity_id
_entity_poly.type
_entity_poly.pdbx_seq_one_letter_code
_entity_poly.pdbx_strand_id
1 'polypeptide(L)' 'MLCLGIETSCDETAVALVSEQGLLAERLASQAGMHALFGGVVPEIAAREHLSVLPVLCASA' A
#
# COMPACT_ATOMS: atom_id res chain seq x y z
N MET A 1 -8.01 15.55 15.16
CA MET A 1 -8.05 14.07 15.10
C MET A 1 -6.84 13.57 14.32
N LEU A 2 -6.33 12.37 14.62
CA LEU A 2 -5.27 11.72 13.84
C LEU A 2 -5.85 10.44 13.21
N CYS A 3 -5.69 10.27 11.90
CA CYS A 3 -6.20 9.15 11.12
C CYS A 3 -5.06 8.40 10.43
N LEU A 4 -5.08 7.06 10.50
CA LEU A 4 -4.23 6.19 9.69
C LEU A 4 -5.08 5.64 8.54
N GLY A 5 -4.76 6.02 7.31
CA GLY A 5 -5.33 5.45 6.09
C GLY A 5 -4.51 4.25 5.62
N ILE A 6 -5.21 3.22 5.13
CA ILE A 6 -4.63 2.02 4.50
C ILE A 6 -5.37 1.80 3.18
N GLU A 7 -4.62 1.63 2.10
CA GLU A 7 -5.13 1.40 0.76
C GLU A 7 -4.56 0.09 0.19
N THR A 8 -5.44 -0.85 -0.14
CA THR A 8 -5.11 -2.21 -0.64
C THR A 8 -6.21 -2.73 -1.59
N SER A 9 -6.81 -1.86 -2.42
CA SER A 9 -7.93 -2.25 -3.28
C SER A 9 -7.52 -2.93 -4.60
N CYS A 10 -6.34 -2.63 -5.15
CA CYS A 10 -5.86 -3.14 -6.44
C CYS A 10 -4.45 -3.73 -6.33
N ASP A 11 -3.42 -3.03 -6.81
CA ASP A 11 -2.04 -3.52 -6.87
C ASP A 11 -1.03 -2.58 -6.17
N GLU A 12 -1.54 -1.53 -5.53
CA GLU A 12 -0.80 -0.66 -4.62
C GLU A 12 -1.10 -1.00 -3.16
N THR A 13 -0.06 -1.03 -2.34
CA THR A 13 -0.18 -1.03 -0.87
C THR A 13 0.27 0.34 -0.40
N ALA A 14 -0.60 1.12 0.22
CA ALA A 14 -0.24 2.42 0.75
C ALA A 14 -0.74 2.65 2.17
N VAL A 15 0.01 3.46 2.92
CA VAL A 15 -0.35 3.93 4.26
C VAL A 15 -0.15 5.43 4.32
N ALA A 16 -1.06 6.13 5.00
CA ALA A 16 -0.98 7.57 5.18
C ALA A 16 -1.40 7.97 6.60
N LEU A 17 -0.64 8.86 7.22
CA LEU A 17 -1.01 9.49 8.49
C LEU A 17 -1.54 10.90 8.19
N VAL A 18 -2.79 11.15 8.56
CA VAL A 18 -3.50 12.41 8.25
C VAL A 18 -4.02 13.03 9.54
N SER A 19 -3.89 14.34 9.64
CA SER A 19 -4.44 15.16 10.72
C SER A 19 -5.46 16.15 10.19
N GLU A 20 -6.08 16.93 11.08
CA GLU A 20 -6.93 18.06 10.68
C GLU A 20 -6.18 19.13 9.90
N GLN A 21 -4.85 19.19 10.04
CA GLN A 21 -3.97 20.10 9.32
C GLN A 21 -3.53 19.54 7.95
N GLY A 22 -3.93 18.29 7.61
CA GLY A 22 -3.59 17.62 6.36
C GLY A 22 -2.68 16.41 6.53
N LEU A 23 -2.05 15.99 5.43
CA LEU A 23 -1.16 14.83 5.35
C LEU A 23 0.12 15.06 6.16
N LEU A 24 0.45 14.12 7.04
CA LEU A 24 1.66 14.15 7.87
C LEU A 24 2.76 13.22 7.33
N ALA A 25 2.37 12.04 6.84
CA ALA A 25 3.30 11.07 6.26
C ALA A 25 2.55 10.13 5.32
N GLU A 26 3.24 9.62 4.31
CA GLU A 26 2.74 8.55 3.44
C GLU A 26 3.85 7.59 3.05
N ARG A 27 3.48 6.35 2.74
CA ARG A 27 4.34 5.37 2.08
C ARG A 27 3.51 4.55 1.10
N LEU A 28 4.11 4.17 -0.02
CA LEU A 28 3.48 3.39 -1.07
C LEU A 28 4.44 2.33 -1.60
N ALA A 29 3.90 1.16 -1.88
CA ALA A 29 4.57 0.10 -2.63
C ALA A 29 3.67 -0.33 -3.80
N SER A 30 4.20 -0.30 -5.01
CA SER A 30 3.49 -0.70 -6.23
C SER A 30 3.94 -2.08 -6.69
N GLN A 31 2.97 -2.90 -7.13
CA GLN A 31 3.20 -4.23 -7.70
C GLN A 31 3.18 -4.21 -9.24
N ALA A 32 3.06 -3.05 -9.88
CA ALA A 32 2.90 -2.92 -11.33
C ALA A 32 3.98 -3.66 -12.12
N GLY A 33 5.24 -3.61 -11.67
CA GLY A 33 6.35 -4.32 -12.32
C GLY A 33 6.21 -5.85 -12.28
N MET A 34 5.61 -6.39 -11.22
CA MET A 34 5.34 -7.82 -11.10
C MET A 34 4.14 -8.23 -11.97
N HIS A 35 3.06 -7.45 -11.98
CA HIS A 35 1.87 -7.72 -12.79
C HIS A 35 2.11 -7.53 -14.30
N ALA A 36 3.10 -6.71 -14.68
CA ALA A 36 3.50 -6.52 -16.08
C ALA A 36 3.91 -7.85 -16.76
N LEU A 37 4.42 -8.82 -16.01
CA LEU A 37 4.78 -10.15 -16.53
C LEU A 37 3.56 -10.97 -16.99
N PHE A 38 2.38 -10.64 -16.46
CA PHE A 38 1.11 -11.32 -16.75
C PHE A 38 0.21 -10.52 -17.70
N GLY A 39 0.61 -9.30 -18.07
CA GLY A 39 -0.19 -8.41 -18.91
C GLY A 39 -1.38 -7.78 -18.19
N GLY A 40 -1.43 -7.84 -16.85
CA GLY A 40 -2.52 -7.31 -16.04
C GLY A 40 -2.43 -7.79 -14.59
N VAL A 41 -3.28 -7.20 -13.74
CA VAL A 41 -3.32 -7.53 -12.30
C VAL A 41 -3.81 -8.97 -12.10
N VAL A 42 -3.02 -9.77 -11.39
CA VAL A 42 -3.39 -11.12 -10.95
C VAL A 42 -3.87 -11.05 -9.49
N PRO A 43 -5.18 -11.22 -9.20
CA PRO A 43 -5.75 -10.93 -7.88
C PRO A 43 -5.09 -11.67 -6.71
N GLU A 44 -4.79 -12.97 -6.87
CA GLU A 44 -4.13 -13.77 -5.82
C GLU A 44 -2.72 -13.26 -5.49
N ILE A 45 -1.97 -12.85 -6.51
CA ILE A 45 -0.63 -12.29 -6.34
C ILE A 45 -0.74 -10.94 -5.61
N ALA A 46 -1.70 -10.10 -5.99
CA ALA A 46 -1.89 -8.80 -5.36
C ALA A 46 -2.24 -8.91 -3.87
N ALA A 47 -3.17 -9.80 -3.53
CA ALA A 47 -3.56 -10.08 -2.15
C ALA A 47 -2.36 -10.52 -1.29
N ARG A 48 -1.48 -11.38 -1.81
CA ARG A 48 -0.28 -11.84 -1.09
C ARG A 48 0.76 -10.76 -0.89
N GLU A 49 0.97 -9.92 -1.88
CA GLU A 49 1.91 -8.80 -1.76
C GLU A 49 1.40 -7.75 -0.75
N HIS A 50 0.09 -7.45 -0.70
CA HIS A 50 -0.47 -6.58 0.34
C HIS A 50 -0.15 -7.11 1.75
N LEU A 51 -0.35 -8.41 2.00
CA LEU A 51 -0.04 -9.04 3.29
C LEU A 51 1.45 -8.97 3.64
N SER A 52 2.31 -9.06 2.65
CA SER A 52 3.77 -9.06 2.84
C SER A 52 4.32 -7.65 3.10
N VAL A 53 3.77 -6.65 2.41
CA VAL A 53 4.34 -5.29 2.38
C VAL A 53 3.72 -4.37 3.43
N LEU A 54 2.43 -4.52 3.77
CA LEU A 54 1.76 -3.63 4.71
C LEU A 54 2.49 -3.51 6.07
N PRO A 55 2.98 -4.58 6.71
CA PRO A 55 3.75 -4.47 7.95
C PRO A 55 5.04 -3.66 7.80
N VAL A 56 5.72 -3.79 6.65
CA VAL A 56 6.95 -3.06 6.34
C VAL A 56 6.66 -1.56 6.19
N LEU A 57 5.53 -1.20 5.58
CA LEU A 57 5.12 0.20 5.46
C LEU A 57 4.76 0.82 6.81
N CYS A 58 4.14 0.05 7.71
CA CYS A 58 3.80 0.49 9.06
C CYS A 58 4.99 0.52 10.04
N ALA A 59 6.09 -0.15 9.73
CA ALA A 59 7.25 -0.20 10.60
C ALA A 59 7.94 1.16 10.71
N SER A 60 8.32 1.52 11.95
CA SER A 60 9.22 2.65 12.20
C SER A 60 10.60 2.32 11.65
N ALA A 61 11.26 3.31 11.04
CA ALA A 61 12.64 3.19 10.57
C ALA A 61 13.63 3.08 11.74
#